data_AF-A0A4Y8BWH2-F1
#
_entry.id   AF-A0A4Y8BWH2-F1
#
_cell.length_a   1.000
_cell.length_b   1.000
_cell.length_c   1.000
_cell.angle_alpha   90.00
_cell.angle_beta   90.00
_cell.angle_gamma   90.00
#
_symmetry.space_group_name_H-M   'P 1'
#
loop_
_entity.id
_entity.type
_entity.pdbx_description
1 polymer ?
#
loop_
_entity_poly.entity_id
_entity_poly.type
_entity_poly.pdbx_seq_one_letter_code
_entity_poly.pdbx_strand_id
1 'polypeptide(L)' 'VVLRDIQSGGIYPVLCKALVIATGGYTRIFYNRTSTPFIATGDGVAAALRAGLGFEDPEMIQFHPTGVA' A
#
# COMPACT_ATOMS: atom_id res chain seq x y z
N VAL A 1 -0.24 14.52 -6.12
CA VAL A 1 0.60 13.50 -5.44
C VAL A 1 2.06 13.71 -5.84
N VAL A 2 3.03 13.34 -5.01
CA VAL A 2 4.46 13.39 -5.35
C VAL A 2 4.95 11.96 -5.60
N LEU A 3 5.59 11.73 -6.74
CA LEU A 3 6.10 10.42 -7.16
C LEU A 3 7.62 10.41 -7.16
N ARG A 4 8.22 9.25 -6.91
CA ARG A 4 9.65 8.99 -7.12
C ARG A 4 9.84 8.02 -8.28
N ASP A 5 10.63 8.41 -9.26
CA ASP A 5 11.10 7.50 -10.31
C ASP A 5 12.15 6.55 -9.71
N ILE A 6 11.93 5.25 -9.89
CA ILE A 6 12.79 4.21 -9.32
C ILE A 6 14.13 4.11 -10.05
N GLN A 7 14.15 4.32 -11.37
CA GLN A 7 15.36 4.22 -12.19
C GLN A 7 16.25 5.45 -12.04
N SER A 8 15.67 6.64 -12.18
CA SER A 8 16.44 7.90 -12.16
C SER A 8 16.59 8.50 -10.76
N GLY A 9 15.72 8.13 -9.81
CA GLY A 9 15.64 8.76 -8.50
C GLY A 9 14.94 10.13 -8.50
N GLY A 10 14.50 10.62 -9.66
CA GLY A 10 13.81 11.90 -9.80
C GLY A 10 12.50 11.97 -9.00
N ILE A 11 12.13 13.17 -8.57
CA ILE A 11 10.91 13.44 -7.80
C ILE A 11 9.99 14.33 -8.62
N TYR A 12 8.74 13.90 -8.81
CA TYR A 12 7.80 14.54 -9.73
C TYR A 12 6.45 14.84 -9.05
N PRO A 13 6.00 16.11 -9.04
CA PRO A 13 4.64 16.43 -8.65
C PRO A 13 3.68 16.09 -9.80
N VAL A 14 2.59 15.40 -9.48
CA VAL A 14 1.48 15.15 -10.40
C VAL A 14 0.26 15.93 -9.94
N LEU A 15 -0.14 16.90 -10.76
CA LEU A 15 -1.36 17.69 -10.60
C LEU A 15 -2.50 17.01 -11.37
N CYS A 16 -3.64 16.86 -10.71
CA CYS A 16 -4.84 16.26 -11.30
C CYS A 16 -6.09 16.83 -10.63
N LYS A 17 -7.24 16.81 -11.33
CA LYS A 17 -8.53 17.20 -10.74
C LYS A 17 -9.08 16.15 -9.78
N ALA A 18 -8.72 14.87 -10.00
CA ALA A 18 -9.11 13.74 -9.18
C ALA A 18 -8.00 12.68 -9.21
N LEU A 19 -7.83 11.96 -8.11
CA LEU A 19 -6.85 10.88 -7.94
C LEU A 19 -7.58 9.62 -7.47
N VAL A 20 -7.31 8.49 -8.10
CA VAL A 20 -7.75 7.17 -7.65
C VAL A 20 -6.55 6.43 -7.07
N ILE A 21 -6.68 5.95 -5.83
CA ILE A 21 -5.67 5.12 -5.16
C ILE A 21 -6.16 3.67 -5.20
N ALA A 22 -5.44 2.82 -5.92
CA ALA A 22 -5.75 1.40 -6.10
C ALA A 22 -4.50 0.53 -5.89
N THR A 23 -3.79 0.76 -4.77
CA THR A 23 -2.45 0.20 -4.52
C THR A 23 -2.46 -1.21 -3.91
N GLY A 24 -3.62 -1.85 -3.80
CA GLY A 24 -3.76 -3.15 -3.14
C GLY A 24 -3.64 -3.08 -1.60
N GLY A 25 -3.37 -4.23 -0.98
CA GLY A 25 -3.32 -4.40 0.47
C GLY A 25 -1.99 -4.05 1.13
N TYR A 26 -1.90 -4.34 2.44
CA TYR A 26 -0.80 -3.95 3.32
C TYR A 26 -0.26 -5.12 4.17
N THR A 27 -0.67 -6.36 3.88
CA THR A 27 -0.35 -7.52 4.71
C THR A 27 1.08 -8.04 4.53
N ARG A 28 1.95 -7.34 3.80
CA ARG A 28 3.40 -7.61 3.83
C ARG A 28 4.05 -7.27 5.18
N ILE A 29 3.31 -6.67 6.11
CA ILE A 29 3.72 -6.45 7.51
C ILE A 29 3.94 -7.75 8.31
N PHE A 30 3.36 -8.89 7.88
CA PHE A 30 3.51 -10.15 8.60
C PHE A 30 4.84 -10.83 8.25
N TYR A 31 5.70 -10.97 9.26
CA TYR A 31 7.05 -11.51 9.11
C TYR A 31 7.09 -13.00 8.70
N ASN A 32 6.30 -13.84 9.39
CA ASN A 32 6.42 -15.29 9.25
C ASN A 32 5.88 -15.80 7.91
N ARG A 33 4.63 -15.47 7.57
CA ARG A 33 3.98 -15.90 6.33
C ARG A 33 2.88 -14.93 5.92
N THR A 34 2.80 -14.69 4.62
CA THR A 34 1.71 -13.98 3.94
C THR A 34 1.58 -14.52 2.51
N SER A 35 0.37 -14.61 1.98
CA SER A 35 0.11 -15.04 0.59
C SER A 35 0.20 -13.89 -0.42
N THR A 36 0.37 -12.65 0.04
CA THR A 36 0.45 -11.48 -0.84
C THR A 36 1.85 -11.32 -1.44
N PRO A 37 1.98 -10.73 -2.64
CA PRO A 37 3.27 -10.44 -3.24
C PRO A 37 4.11 -9.47 -2.38
N PHE A 38 5.42 -9.44 -2.59
CA PHE A 38 6.35 -8.56 -1.85
C PHE A 38 6.01 -7.07 -1.95
N ILE A 39 5.32 -6.66 -3.02
CA ILE A 39 4.91 -5.27 -3.28
C ILE A 39 3.63 -4.86 -2.55
N ALA A 40 2.96 -5.76 -1.82
CA ALA A 40 1.72 -5.45 -1.09
C ALA A 40 2.01 -4.77 0.27
N THR A 41 2.67 -3.61 0.21
CA THR A 41 3.22 -2.87 1.36
C THR A 41 2.32 -1.75 1.88
N GLY A 42 1.15 -1.53 1.27
CA GLY A 42 0.20 -0.52 1.75
C GLY A 42 0.56 0.93 1.40
N ASP A 43 1.37 1.17 0.37
CA ASP A 43 1.92 2.50 0.05
C ASP A 43 0.85 3.59 -0.11
N GLY A 44 -0.26 3.27 -0.80
CA GLY A 44 -1.37 4.19 -1.01
C GLY A 44 -2.14 4.49 0.28
N VAL A 45 -2.36 3.48 1.13
CA VAL A 45 -2.96 3.64 2.46
C VAL A 45 -2.07 4.55 3.32
N ALA A 46 -0.76 4.30 3.34
CA ALA A 46 0.19 5.10 4.08
C ALA A 46 0.25 6.56 3.56
N ALA A 47 0.14 6.78 2.24
CA ALA A 47 0.07 8.11 1.67
C ALA A 47 -1.22 8.85 2.06
N ALA A 48 -2.37 8.16 2.06
CA ALA A 48 -3.65 8.72 2.51
C ALA A 48 -3.63 9.08 4.00
N LEU A 49 -3.11 8.19 4.86
CA LEU A 49 -2.93 8.43 6.29
C LEU A 49 -2.04 9.66 6.55
N ARG A 50 -0.91 9.79 5.84
CA ARG A 50 -0.03 10.97 5.95
C ARG A 50 -0.69 12.26 5.47
N ALA A 51 -1.72 12.18 4.62
CA ALA A 51 -2.53 13.32 4.21
C ALA A 51 -3.69 13.63 5.19
N GLY A 52 -3.79 12.89 6.29
CA GLY A 52 -4.84 13.08 7.32
C GLY A 52 -6.17 12.39 7.01
N LEU A 53 -6.21 11.50 6.01
CA LEU A 53 -7.38 10.68 5.73
C LEU A 53 -7.44 9.47 6.67
N GLY A 54 -8.64 9.07 7.08
CA GLY A 54 -8.85 7.89 7.91
C GLY A 54 -8.59 6.59 7.15
N PHE A 55 -8.26 5.53 7.90
CA PHE A 55 -8.21 4.16 7.41
C PHE A 55 -9.17 3.32 8.25
N GLU A 56 -10.20 2.80 7.62
CA GLU A 56 -11.26 2.02 8.26
C GLU A 56 -10.83 0.55 8.42
N ASP A 57 -11.13 -0.02 9.58
CA ASP A 57 -10.91 -1.41 9.98
C ASP A 57 -9.50 -1.98 9.65
N PRO A 58 -8.40 -1.27 9.98
CA PRO A 58 -7.03 -1.75 9.74
C PRO A 58 -6.66 -3.03 10.50
N GLU A 59 -7.43 -3.40 11.52
CA GLU A 59 -7.25 -4.61 12.32
C GLU A 59 -7.92 -5.84 11.69
N MET A 60 -8.81 -5.67 10.72
CA MET A 60 -9.58 -6.76 10.11
C MET A 60 -8.76 -7.52 9.05
N ILE A 61 -7.80 -8.31 9.54
CA ILE A 61 -6.92 -9.12 8.71
C ILE A 61 -7.49 -10.54 8.50
N GLN A 62 -7.62 -10.95 7.24
CA GLN A 62 -7.98 -12.31 6.89
C GLN A 62 -6.74 -13.20 6.76
N PHE A 63 -6.77 -14.36 7.42
CA PHE A 63 -5.80 -15.44 7.20
C PHE A 63 -6.44 -16.55 6.38
N HIS A 64 -5.74 -16.99 5.34
CA HIS A 64 -6.18 -18.12 4.54
C HIS A 64 -5.81 -19.45 5.24
N PRO A 65 -6.75 -20.40 5.42
CA PRO A 65 -6.52 -21.60 6.24
C PRO A 65 -5.52 -22.58 5.63
N THR A 66 -5.29 -22.53 4.32
CA THR A 66 -4.47 -23.51 3.58
C THR A 66 -3.30 -22.84 2.86
N GLY A 67 -2.67 -21.84 3.48
CA GLY A 67 -1.43 -21.26 2.95
C GLY A 67 -0.35 -22.33 2.79
N VAL A 68 0.19 -22.48 1.59
CA VAL A 68 1.25 -23.46 1.30
C VAL A 68 2.52 -23.07 2.07
N ALA A 69 3.21 -24.10 2.60
CA ALA A 69 4.41 -23.93 3.40
C ALA A 69 5.62 -23.53 2.56
#